data_AF-A0A7V6KVA6-F1
#
_entry.id   AF-A0A7V6KVA6-F1
#
_cell.length_a   1.000
_cell.length_b   1.000
_cell.length_c   1.000
_cell.angle_alpha   90.00
_cell.angle_beta   90.00
_cell.angle_gamma   90.00
#
_symmetry.space_group_name_H-M   'P 1'
#
loop_
_entity.id
_entity.type
_entity.pdbx_description
1 polymer ?
#
loop_
_entity_poly.entity_id
_entity_poly.type
_entity_poly.pdbx_seq_one_letter_code
_entity_poly.pdbx_strand_id
1 'polypeptide(L)'
;MKLLFIPSIMNKDWAHLNELLTVLAVLYACVFMSVVIDLFFGVKRSKRLKIVRTSFGYRRTITKLASYFGLMIMLSIADIVASVVFDMPYFTVIGAIGIVLVEAKSVFENLRQESKNVDDIQNILLKLFENKEEIQTLISFLNSKKQEE
;
A
#
# COMPACT_ATOMS: atom_id res chain seq x y z
N MET A 1 -26.95 -17.85 -11.04
CA MET A 1 -26.84 -18.12 -9.59
C MET A 1 -27.42 -16.93 -8.85
N LYS A 2 -28.50 -17.12 -8.08
CA LYS A 2 -29.06 -16.06 -7.22
C LYS A 2 -28.21 -16.02 -5.95
N LEU A 3 -27.52 -14.91 -5.69
CA LEU A 3 -26.62 -14.73 -4.55
C LEU A 3 -27.36 -14.03 -3.41
N LEU A 4 -28.23 -14.77 -2.73
CA LEU A 4 -29.13 -14.20 -1.72
C LEU A 4 -28.91 -14.88 -0.37
N PHE A 5 -28.24 -14.16 0.56
CA PHE A 5 -27.87 -14.65 1.89
C PHE A 5 -29.08 -15.07 2.74
N ILE A 6 -30.11 -14.22 2.81
CA ILE A 6 -31.27 -14.43 3.70
C ILE A 6 -32.18 -15.57 3.21
N PRO A 7 -32.58 -15.63 1.93
CA PRO A 7 -33.31 -16.77 1.37
C PRO A 7 -32.58 -18.10 1.52
N SER A 8 -31.24 -18.11 1.44
CA SER A 8 -30.44 -19.33 1.59
C SER A 8 -30.46 -19.88 3.02
N ILE A 9 -30.39 -19.01 4.04
CA ILE A 9 -30.60 -19.38 5.45
C ILE A 9 -32.02 -19.92 5.67
N MET A 10 -33.02 -19.24 5.10
CA MET A 10 -34.43 -19.60 5.25
C MET A 10 -34.75 -20.97 4.61
N ASN A 11 -34.13 -21.28 3.48
CA ASN A 11 -34.33 -22.52 2.75
C ASN A 11 -33.45 -23.69 3.22
N LYS A 12 -32.61 -23.49 4.26
CA LYS A 12 -31.59 -24.47 4.72
C LYS A 12 -30.66 -24.94 3.59
N ASP A 13 -30.38 -24.08 2.62
CA ASP A 13 -29.45 -24.37 1.54
C ASP A 13 -28.01 -24.09 2.00
N TRP A 14 -27.47 -25.01 2.81
CA TRP A 14 -26.13 -24.90 3.38
C TRP A 14 -25.02 -24.89 2.32
N ALA A 15 -25.26 -25.47 1.15
CA ALA A 15 -24.29 -25.47 0.07
C ALA A 15 -24.07 -24.05 -0.46
N HIS A 16 -25.16 -23.31 -0.72
CA HIS A 16 -25.06 -21.95 -1.22
C HIS A 16 -24.51 -20.97 -0.16
N LEU A 17 -24.86 -21.16 1.12
CA LEU A 17 -24.25 -20.40 2.22
C LEU A 17 -22.73 -20.60 2.31
N ASN A 18 -22.26 -21.83 2.15
CA ASN A 18 -20.83 -22.13 2.14
C ASN A 18 -20.12 -21.46 0.96
N GLU A 19 -20.73 -21.42 -0.23
CA GLU A 19 -20.18 -20.68 -1.38
C GLU A 19 -20.05 -19.19 -1.08
N LEU A 20 -21.09 -18.56 -0.53
CA LEU A 20 -21.09 -17.14 -0.18
C LEU A 20 -20.02 -16.79 0.87
N LEU A 21 -19.92 -17.60 1.93
CA LEU A 21 -18.87 -17.46 2.95
C LEU A 21 -17.48 -17.68 2.39
N THR A 22 -17.32 -18.61 1.45
CA THR A 22 -16.04 -18.86 0.77
C THR A 22 -15.63 -17.64 -0.05
N VAL A 23 -16.55 -17.07 -0.84
CA VAL A 23 -16.28 -15.82 -1.60
C VAL A 23 -15.89 -14.69 -0.66
N LEU A 24 -16.63 -14.52 0.44
CA LEU A 24 -16.32 -13.49 1.45
C LEU A 24 -14.91 -13.70 2.04
N ALA A 25 -14.58 -14.93 2.42
CA ALA A 25 -13.26 -15.28 2.94
C ALA A 25 -12.14 -14.99 1.94
N VAL A 26 -12.36 -15.31 0.65
CA VAL A 26 -11.41 -15.00 -0.43
C VAL A 26 -11.21 -13.50 -0.59
N LEU A 27 -12.27 -12.68 -0.55
CA LEU A 27 -12.15 -11.22 -0.65
C LEU A 27 -11.34 -10.63 0.51
N TYR A 28 -11.61 -11.07 1.74
CA TYR A 28 -10.86 -10.62 2.91
C TYR A 28 -9.40 -11.08 2.85
N ALA A 29 -9.13 -12.30 2.36
CA ALA A 29 -7.77 -12.80 2.14
C ALA A 29 -7.05 -11.97 1.07
N CYS A 30 -7.70 -11.60 -0.03
CA CYS A 30 -7.13 -10.74 -1.07
C CYS A 30 -6.74 -9.36 -0.52
N VAL A 31 -7.60 -8.73 0.28
CA VAL A 31 -7.31 -7.45 0.95
C VAL A 31 -6.17 -7.60 1.97
N PHE A 32 -6.14 -8.70 2.72
CA PHE A 32 -5.03 -8.97 3.63
C PHE A 32 -3.70 -9.10 2.87
N MET A 33 -3.70 -9.88 1.79
CA MET A 33 -2.53 -10.10 0.96
C MET A 33 -2.04 -8.81 0.30
N SER A 34 -2.92 -7.91 -0.15
CA SER A 34 -2.50 -6.64 -0.72
C SER A 34 -1.72 -5.77 0.28
N VAL A 35 -2.16 -5.73 1.54
CA VAL A 35 -1.47 -4.99 2.61
C VAL A 35 -0.15 -5.67 3.01
N VAL A 36 -0.10 -7.01 3.02
CA VAL A 36 1.15 -7.75 3.27
C VAL A 36 2.17 -7.50 2.16
N ILE A 37 1.72 -7.45 0.91
CA ILE A 37 2.55 -7.11 -0.25
C ILE A 37 3.11 -5.69 -0.09
N ASP A 38 2.27 -4.71 0.24
CA ASP A 38 2.71 -3.32 0.49
C ASP A 38 3.78 -3.27 1.60
N LEU A 39 3.55 -3.95 2.73
CA LEU A 39 4.52 -4.03 3.81
C LEU A 39 5.84 -4.66 3.35
N PHE A 40 5.79 -5.76 2.61
CA PHE A 40 6.99 -6.46 2.13
C PHE A 40 7.83 -5.55 1.21
N PHE A 41 7.19 -4.87 0.26
CA PHE A 41 7.87 -3.91 -0.62
C PHE A 41 8.42 -2.71 0.15
N GLY A 42 7.66 -2.18 1.13
CA GLY A 42 8.12 -1.12 2.02
C GLY A 42 9.37 -1.51 2.82
N VAL A 43 9.37 -2.69 3.45
CA VAL A 43 10.50 -3.19 4.24
C VAL A 43 11.72 -3.47 3.35
N LYS A 44 11.51 -4.07 2.16
CA LYS A 44 12.57 -4.32 1.18
C LYS A 44 13.23 -3.01 0.75
N ARG A 45 12.44 -1.96 0.47
CA ARG A 45 12.94 -0.62 0.15
C ARG A 45 13.76 -0.03 1.29
N SER A 46 13.26 -0.03 2.52
CA SER A 46 14.01 0.50 3.67
C SER A 46 15.34 -0.22 3.89
N LYS A 47 15.39 -1.53 3.66
CA LYS A 47 16.63 -2.32 3.73
C LYS A 47 17.65 -1.91 2.66
N ARG A 48 17.21 -1.68 1.42
CA ARG A 48 18.08 -1.22 0.32
C ARG A 48 18.64 0.18 0.57
N LEU A 49 17.78 1.09 1.02
CA LEU A 49 18.14 2.49 1.27
C LEU A 49 18.85 2.72 2.62
N LYS A 50 19.10 1.66 3.40
CA LYS A 50 19.69 1.73 4.76
C LYS A 50 18.96 2.71 5.69
N ILE A 51 17.65 2.90 5.48
CA ILE A 51 16.81 3.75 6.33
C ILE A 51 16.46 2.98 7.61
N VAL A 52 16.44 3.68 8.75
CA VAL A 52 16.08 3.08 10.05
C VAL A 52 14.64 2.57 10.02
N ARG A 53 14.46 1.29 10.35
CA ARG A 53 13.15 0.64 10.45
C ARG A 53 12.58 0.92 11.83
N THR A 54 11.69 1.90 11.93
CA THR A 54 11.03 2.26 13.19
C THR A 54 9.74 1.47 13.36
N SER A 55 9.32 1.31 14.62
CA SER A 55 8.04 0.67 14.97
C SER A 55 6.82 1.39 14.38
N PHE A 56 6.99 2.67 14.01
CA PHE A 56 5.98 3.49 13.35
C PHE A 56 5.50 2.89 12.03
N GLY A 57 6.41 2.35 11.21
CA GLY A 57 6.04 1.73 9.93
C GLY A 57 5.12 0.53 10.10
N TYR A 58 5.43 -0.36 11.05
CA TYR A 58 4.61 -1.52 11.36
C TYR A 58 3.26 -1.14 11.97
N ARG A 59 3.23 -0.14 12.87
CA ARG A 59 1.98 0.39 13.42
C ARG A 59 1.08 0.94 12.33
N ARG A 60 1.64 1.64 11.33
CA ARG A 60 0.88 2.12 10.17
C ARG A 60 0.20 0.97 9.40
N THR A 61 0.89 -0.15 9.20
CA THR A 61 0.28 -1.33 8.55
C THR A 61 -0.85 -1.93 9.38
N ILE A 62 -0.69 -2.00 10.72
CA ILE A 62 -1.77 -2.46 11.61
C ILE A 62 -2.98 -1.52 11.50
N THR A 63 -2.76 -0.20 11.48
CA THR A 63 -3.83 0.77 11.28
C THR A 63 -4.51 0.61 9.91
N LYS A 64 -3.77 0.38 8.83
CA LYS A 64 -4.35 0.06 7.50
C LYS A 64 -5.25 -1.16 7.58
N LEU A 65 -4.77 -2.27 8.15
CA LEU A 65 -5.55 -3.50 8.31
C LEU A 65 -6.82 -3.27 9.11
N ALA A 66 -6.72 -2.58 10.26
CA ALA A 66 -7.88 -2.28 11.10
C ALA A 66 -8.93 -1.44 10.36
N SER A 67 -8.49 -0.40 9.63
CA SER A 67 -9.39 0.45 8.85
C SER A 67 -10.02 -0.29 7.66
N TYR A 68 -9.25 -1.10 6.94
CA TYR A 68 -9.74 -1.84 5.78
C TYR A 68 -10.66 -2.98 6.15
N PHE A 69 -10.34 -3.76 7.19
CA PHE A 69 -11.29 -4.76 7.70
C PHE A 69 -12.50 -4.12 8.34
N GLY A 70 -12.36 -2.99 9.03
CA GLY A 70 -13.50 -2.20 9.51
C GLY A 70 -14.44 -1.81 8.38
N LEU A 71 -13.90 -1.25 7.28
CA LEU A 71 -14.68 -0.89 6.10
C LEU A 71 -15.33 -2.12 5.45
N MET A 72 -14.58 -3.21 5.28
CA MET A 72 -15.10 -4.45 4.71
C MET A 72 -16.25 -5.02 5.54
N ILE A 73 -16.15 -5.01 6.87
CA ILE A 73 -17.24 -5.47 7.76
C ILE A 73 -18.49 -4.60 7.56
N MET A 74 -18.34 -3.28 7.49
CA MET A 74 -19.48 -2.39 7.25
C MET A 74 -20.14 -2.66 5.89
N LEU A 75 -19.36 -2.90 4.85
CA LEU A 75 -19.87 -3.25 3.52
C LEU A 75 -20.52 -4.64 3.48
N SER A 76 -20.00 -5.60 4.24
CA SER A 76 -20.59 -6.95 4.35
C SER A 76 -21.92 -6.91 5.08
N ILE A 77 -22.05 -6.09 6.13
CA ILE A 77 -23.34 -5.84 6.79
C ILE A 77 -24.31 -5.18 5.80
N ALA A 78 -23.84 -4.17 5.04
CA ALA A 78 -24.65 -3.52 4.02
C ALA A 78 -25.13 -4.51 2.95
N ASP A 79 -24.28 -5.46 2.53
CA ASP A 79 -24.68 -6.52 1.59
C ASP A 79 -25.76 -7.44 2.19
N ILE A 80 -25.64 -7.83 3.45
CA ILE A 80 -26.67 -8.64 4.11
C ILE A 80 -28.01 -7.89 4.17
N VAL A 81 -28.01 -6.63 4.58
CA VAL A 81 -29.24 -5.81 4.66
C VAL A 81 -29.83 -5.56 3.28
N ALA A 82 -28.99 -5.21 2.30
CA ALA A 82 -29.41 -4.96 0.94
C ALA A 82 -29.96 -6.24 0.27
N SER A 83 -29.50 -7.43 0.67
CA SER A 83 -30.02 -8.71 0.14
C SER A 83 -31.50 -8.97 0.44
N VAL A 84 -32.11 -8.20 1.35
CA VAL A 84 -33.56 -8.23 1.60
C VAL A 84 -34.36 -7.60 0.46
N VAL A 85 -33.79 -6.56 -0.17
CA VAL A 85 -34.49 -5.70 -1.14
C VAL A 85 -33.93 -5.88 -2.56
N PHE A 86 -32.64 -6.14 -2.68
CA PHE A 86 -31.91 -6.28 -3.91
C PHE A 86 -31.37 -7.70 -4.07
N ASP A 87 -31.50 -8.25 -5.27
CA ASP A 87 -31.03 -9.62 -5.58
C ASP A 87 -29.50 -9.76 -5.59
N MET A 88 -28.74 -8.65 -5.59
CA MET A 88 -27.31 -8.65 -5.91
C MET A 88 -26.53 -7.48 -5.27
N PRO A 89 -26.34 -7.45 -3.94
CA PRO A 89 -25.51 -6.42 -3.32
C PRO A 89 -24.02 -6.82 -3.40
N TYR A 90 -23.24 -5.99 -4.09
CA TYR A 90 -21.79 -6.19 -4.35
C TYR A 90 -20.91 -5.16 -3.63
N PHE A 91 -21.42 -4.55 -2.56
CA PHE A 91 -20.72 -3.48 -1.87
C PHE A 91 -19.37 -3.97 -1.33
N THR A 92 -19.32 -5.17 -0.76
CA THR A 92 -18.07 -5.78 -0.27
C THR A 92 -17.08 -6.07 -1.40
N VAL A 93 -17.57 -6.54 -2.57
CA VAL A 93 -16.71 -6.82 -3.72
C VAL A 93 -16.07 -5.53 -4.25
N ILE A 94 -16.89 -4.49 -4.42
CA ILE A 94 -16.42 -3.17 -4.87
C ILE A 94 -15.43 -2.59 -3.85
N GLY A 95 -15.74 -2.70 -2.56
CA GLY A 95 -14.84 -2.28 -1.48
C GLY A 95 -13.49 -2.99 -1.51
N ALA A 96 -13.48 -4.31 -1.65
CA ALA A 96 -12.26 -5.11 -1.75
C ALA A 96 -11.41 -4.69 -2.94
N ILE A 97 -12.01 -4.56 -4.13
CA ILE A 97 -11.31 -4.10 -5.34
C ILE A 97 -10.73 -2.71 -5.11
N GLY A 98 -11.51 -1.78 -4.56
CA GLY A 98 -11.07 -0.42 -4.27
C GLY A 98 -9.84 -0.39 -3.35
N ILE A 99 -9.87 -1.16 -2.26
CA ILE A 99 -8.76 -1.27 -1.31
C ILE A 99 -7.51 -1.87 -1.99
N VAL A 100 -7.67 -2.95 -2.75
CA VAL A 100 -6.55 -3.58 -3.48
C VAL A 100 -5.91 -2.60 -4.46
N LEU A 101 -6.71 -1.82 -5.20
CA LEU A 101 -6.21 -0.81 -6.12
C LEU A 101 -5.45 0.32 -5.40
N VAL A 102 -5.93 0.77 -4.24
CA VAL A 102 -5.26 1.79 -3.42
C VAL A 102 -3.88 1.30 -2.97
N GLU A 103 -3.80 0.07 -2.46
CA GLU A 103 -2.52 -0.51 -2.02
C GLU A 103 -1.58 -0.77 -3.20
N ALA A 104 -2.09 -1.29 -4.31
CA ALA A 104 -1.30 -1.45 -5.53
C ALA A 104 -0.71 -0.12 -6.00
N LYS A 105 -1.52 0.95 -6.04
CA LYS A 105 -1.06 2.30 -6.38
C LYS A 105 0.02 2.78 -5.40
N SER A 106 -0.15 2.54 -4.10
CA SER A 106 0.85 2.91 -3.08
C SER A 106 2.20 2.23 -3.33
N VAL A 107 2.20 0.95 -3.70
CA VAL A 107 3.42 0.22 -4.08
C VAL A 107 4.08 0.84 -5.32
N PHE A 108 3.31 1.14 -6.37
CA PHE A 108 3.86 1.77 -7.58
C PHE A 108 4.46 3.15 -7.32
N GLU A 109 3.80 3.98 -6.49
CA GLU A 109 4.34 5.29 -6.08
C GLU A 109 5.66 5.14 -5.34
N ASN A 110 5.74 4.17 -4.43
CA ASN A 110 6.96 3.88 -3.67
C ASN A 110 8.13 3.44 -4.57
N LEU A 111 7.86 2.61 -5.58
CA LEU A 111 8.88 2.15 -6.54
C LEU A 111 9.35 3.30 -7.45
N ARG A 112 8.43 4.13 -7.94
CA ARG A 112 8.78 5.28 -8.81
C ARG A 112 9.56 6.36 -8.08
N GLN A 113 9.29 6.56 -6.79
CA GLN A 113 10.06 7.51 -5.98
C GLN A 113 11.48 6.99 -5.71
N GLU A 114 11.67 5.67 -5.56
CA GLU A 114 12.99 5.06 -5.42
C GLU A 114 13.85 5.28 -6.67
N SER A 115 13.30 5.10 -7.88
CA SER A 115 14.04 5.32 -9.13
C SER A 115 14.45 6.79 -9.30
N LYS A 116 13.50 7.73 -9.08
CA LYS A 116 13.79 9.18 -9.20
C LYS A 116 14.91 9.64 -8.27
N ASN A 117 14.89 9.21 -7.00
CA ASN A 117 15.93 9.59 -6.05
C ASN A 117 17.32 9.09 -6.49
N VAL A 118 17.38 7.89 -7.07
CA VAL A 118 18.65 7.32 -7.58
C VAL A 118 19.16 8.09 -8.80
N ASP A 119 18.26 8.51 -9.69
CA ASP A 119 18.61 9.32 -10.86
C ASP A 119 19.09 10.73 -10.45
N ASP A 120 18.41 11.36 -9.50
CA ASP A 120 18.79 12.69 -8.99
C ASP A 120 20.17 12.67 -8.32
N ILE A 121 20.46 11.63 -7.51
CA ILE A 121 21.78 11.47 -6.88
C ILE A 121 22.87 11.29 -7.95
N GLN A 122 22.63 10.48 -8.98
CA GLN A 122 23.59 10.31 -10.08
C GLN A 122 23.84 11.62 -10.83
N ASN A 123 22.79 12.39 -11.12
CA ASN A 123 22.92 13.69 -11.78
C ASN A 123 23.70 14.70 -10.93
N ILE A 124 23.48 14.72 -9.61
CA ILE A 124 24.26 15.56 -8.69
C ILE A 124 25.73 15.13 -8.69
N LEU A 125 26.02 13.82 -8.62
CA LEU A 125 27.40 13.31 -8.66
C LEU A 125 28.10 13.66 -9.98
N LEU A 126 27.43 13.52 -11.13
CA LEU A 126 27.98 13.91 -12.43
C LEU A 126 28.32 15.40 -12.48
N LYS A 127 27.40 16.26 -12.03
CA LYS A 127 27.64 17.71 -11.94
C LYS A 127 28.81 18.07 -11.03
N LEU A 128 28.99 17.35 -9.92
CA LEU A 128 30.15 17.54 -9.03
C LEU A 128 31.46 17.11 -9.69
N PHE A 129 31.45 16.04 -10.50
CA PHE A 129 32.62 15.58 -11.25
C PHE A 129 33.00 16.51 -12.41
N GLU A 130 32.00 17.10 -13.09
CA GLU A 130 32.21 18.12 -14.12
C GLU A 130 32.81 19.39 -13.53
N ASN A 131 32.24 19.92 -12.44
CA ASN A 131 32.72 21.14 -11.78
C ASN A 131 33.80 20.89 -10.72
N LYS A 132 34.44 19.70 -10.70
CA LYS A 132 35.44 19.34 -9.67
C LYS A 132 36.57 20.36 -9.54
N GLU A 133 36.98 20.98 -10.65
CA GLU A 133 38.09 21.94 -10.67
C GLU A 133 37.66 23.32 -10.15
N GLU A 134 36.43 23.76 -10.44
CA GLU A 134 35.87 24.99 -9.86
C GLU A 134 35.66 24.85 -8.35
N ILE A 135 35.24 23.67 -7.88
CA ILE A 135 35.07 23.41 -6.45
C ILE A 135 36.43 23.39 -5.73
N GLN A 136 37.46 22.79 -6.34
CA GLN A 136 38.82 22.79 -5.77
C GLN A 136 39.43 24.19 -5.71
N THR A 137 39.23 25.00 -6.76
CA THR A 137 39.70 26.39 -6.77
C THR A 137 38.98 27.23 -5.71
N LEU A 138 37.66 27.10 -5.54
CA LEU A 138 36.92 27.75 -4.45
C LEU A 138 37.40 27.33 -3.06
N ILE A 139 37.63 26.03 -2.83
CA ILE A 139 38.15 25.52 -1.55
C ILE A 139 39.56 26.09 -1.28
N SER A 140 40.42 26.15 -2.29
CA SER A 140 41.76 26.73 -2.16
C SER A 140 41.73 28.23 -1.84
N PHE A 141 40.79 28.97 -2.45
CA PHE A 141 40.61 30.40 -2.23
C PHE A 141 40.04 30.73 -0.84
N LEU A 142 39.16 29.87 -0.31
CA LEU A 142 38.65 29.98 1.06
C LEU A 142 39.75 29.67 2.09
N ASN A 143 40.58 28.67 1.83
CA ASN A 143 41.69 28.33 2.72
C ASN A 143 42.79 29.41 2.73
N SER A 144 43.07 30.05 1.60
CA SER A 144 44.04 31.16 1.56
C SER A 144 43.54 32.39 2.33
N LYS A 145 42.24 32.72 2.23
CA LYS A 145 41.66 33.81 3.04
C LYS A 145 41.65 33.55 4.54
N LYS A 146 41.54 32.29 4.95
CA LYS A 146 41.57 31.91 6.38
C LYS A 146 42.97 31.93 6.99
N GLN A 147 44.02 32.08 6.18
CA GLN A 147 45.41 32.23 6.63
C GLN A 147 45.85 33.70 6.70
N GLU A 148 45.06 34.63 6.17
CA GLU A 148 45.31 36.08 6.22
C GLU A 148 44.60 36.79 7.40
N GLU A 149 43.78 36.06 8.18
CA GLU A 149 43.27 36.47 9.50
C GLU A 149 44.05 35.79 10.64
#